data_AF-A0A6I9WK41-F1
#
_entry.id   AF-A0A6I9WK41-F1
#
_cell.length_a   1.000
_cell.length_b   1.000
_cell.length_c   1.000
_cell.angle_alpha   90.00
_cell.angle_beta   90.00
_cell.angle_gamma   90.00
#
_symmetry.space_group_name_H-M   'P 1'
#
loop_
_entity.id
_entity.type
_entity.pdbx_description
1 polymer ?
#
loop_
_entity_poly.entity_id
_entity_poly.type
_entity_poly.pdbx_seq_one_letter_code
_entity_poly.pdbx_strand_id
1 'polypeptide(L)'
;MEAENEEVALMQPATDTSARPSTPTENYNHNKIRRRNVSEANADGDDRVPLVSLPNSTKAWHNGVTPRIPETAVTADTSAMSKQRNGVLTCEEDRESNDNDTTDVPMNSEMKLSIIRGSIANPNLTLGELRLLGCSSEGFVNDDVRRILWPKLLRLAQLEFAPVNGLETVHTHIPNEVYQQILKDVARSGSHISETATEKETESFQEQLTQLMCWVLHRHSQLNYYQGYNDVAATVLLVMGLQTGLYVLESISLEFLERFMEKTMEKVNQELFYIFALLERVHPLLLEHLENVELFPHFALAEYTTWYAHKYAENRKLLHRLFDYFLGSPPLMPLYLSTVIVAHRAIEIFNTTPDMGHTHKVLCTLPDDLPFETLLVEARNLYRQYPPESISNDVRDYDHKRKIKEQEWKAKAEASRQERERQRKLRIVQSTPRIFYRRRNYKTITITMTILAVGIYAFIKCSSVLN
;
A
#
# COMPACT_ATOMS: atom_id res chain seq x y z
N MET A 1 -43.98 -98.99 -15.40
CA MET A 1 -44.42 -97.59 -15.51
C MET A 1 -44.85 -97.21 -14.11
N GLU A 2 -43.87 -96.79 -13.32
CA GLU A 2 -44.08 -96.34 -11.95
C GLU A 2 -43.64 -94.88 -11.93
N ALA A 3 -44.48 -94.02 -11.37
CA ALA A 3 -44.13 -93.34 -10.14
C ALA A 3 -45.35 -92.58 -9.64
N GLU A 4 -45.87 -93.05 -8.53
CA GLU A 4 -46.79 -92.35 -7.65
C GLU A 4 -46.05 -91.27 -6.83
N ASN A 5 -46.88 -90.46 -6.18
CA ASN A 5 -46.68 -89.73 -4.92
C ASN A 5 -46.26 -88.26 -4.99
N GLU A 6 -47.24 -87.39 -4.71
CA GLU A 6 -47.06 -86.15 -3.97
C GLU A 6 -48.10 -86.10 -2.84
N GLU A 7 -47.63 -86.18 -1.58
CA GLU A 7 -48.35 -85.78 -0.38
C GLU A 7 -47.46 -84.87 0.48
N VAL A 8 -48.06 -83.75 0.86
CA VAL A 8 -48.04 -83.06 2.17
C VAL A 8 -46.77 -82.35 2.66
N ALA A 9 -47.04 -81.12 3.10
CA ALA A 9 -46.18 -80.06 3.61
C ALA A 9 -45.55 -80.31 4.99
N LEU A 10 -44.37 -79.71 5.24
CA LEU A 10 -43.97 -79.08 6.51
C LEU A 10 -42.65 -78.28 6.39
N MET A 11 -42.59 -77.14 7.10
CA MET A 11 -41.45 -76.39 7.69
C MET A 11 -40.07 -76.22 6.97
N GLN A 12 -39.51 -75.02 7.15
CA GLN A 12 -38.15 -74.50 6.80
C GLN A 12 -36.98 -75.46 7.20
N PRO A 13 -35.75 -75.40 6.58
CA PRO A 13 -34.73 -74.35 6.87
C PRO A 13 -33.60 -74.07 5.82
N ALA A 14 -32.79 -73.04 6.13
CA ALA A 14 -31.33 -72.85 5.85
C ALA A 14 -30.76 -72.39 4.46
N THR A 15 -30.18 -71.18 4.50
CA THR A 15 -28.84 -70.67 4.03
C THR A 15 -28.34 -70.68 2.57
N ASP A 16 -27.74 -69.51 2.23
CA ASP A 16 -26.70 -69.17 1.23
C ASP A 16 -27.07 -69.34 -0.28
N THR A 17 -26.83 -68.40 -1.21
CA THR A 17 -25.61 -67.62 -1.47
C THR A 17 -25.86 -66.57 -2.60
N SER A 18 -25.12 -65.47 -2.61
CA SER A 18 -24.42 -64.90 -3.79
C SER A 18 -25.20 -64.33 -5.00
N ALA A 19 -25.18 -62.99 -5.05
CA ALA A 19 -24.72 -62.12 -6.15
C ALA A 19 -25.70 -61.61 -7.25
N ARG A 20 -25.89 -60.27 -7.20
CA ARG A 20 -25.79 -59.21 -8.27
C ARG A 20 -26.68 -59.30 -9.52
N PRO A 21 -27.22 -58.16 -10.04
CA PRO A 21 -26.45 -57.02 -10.62
C PRO A 21 -26.96 -55.61 -10.20
N SER A 22 -26.11 -54.67 -9.78
CA SER A 22 -25.43 -53.56 -10.53
C SER A 22 -26.32 -52.53 -11.26
N THR A 23 -26.38 -51.31 -10.71
CA THR A 23 -26.92 -50.07 -11.32
C THR A 23 -25.96 -48.88 -11.10
N PRO A 24 -25.98 -47.82 -11.96
CA PRO A 24 -24.87 -46.88 -12.09
C PRO A 24 -25.08 -45.51 -11.41
N THR A 25 -23.98 -45.02 -10.82
CA THR A 25 -23.41 -43.65 -10.75
C THR A 25 -24.30 -42.42 -10.95
N GLU A 26 -24.29 -41.51 -9.95
CA GLU A 26 -23.59 -40.21 -10.05
C GLU A 26 -23.40 -39.53 -8.68
N ASN A 27 -22.22 -38.93 -8.52
CA ASN A 27 -21.51 -38.71 -7.26
C ASN A 27 -21.74 -37.31 -6.66
N TYR A 28 -22.32 -37.24 -5.45
CA TYR A 28 -22.17 -36.10 -4.55
C TYR A 28 -20.92 -36.30 -3.69
N ASN A 29 -19.80 -35.66 -4.06
CA ASN A 29 -18.60 -35.62 -3.23
C ASN A 29 -18.72 -34.54 -2.14
N HIS A 30 -19.13 -34.96 -0.95
CA HIS A 30 -18.81 -34.29 0.30
C HIS A 30 -17.34 -34.52 0.64
N ASN A 31 -16.46 -33.56 0.30
CA ASN A 31 -15.09 -33.60 0.79
C ASN A 31 -15.01 -33.05 2.22
N LYS A 32 -14.95 -34.01 3.15
CA LYS A 32 -14.52 -33.88 4.54
C LYS A 32 -13.25 -33.03 4.64
N ILE A 33 -13.33 -32.03 5.51
CA ILE A 33 -12.20 -31.26 6.03
C ILE A 33 -11.20 -32.23 6.66
N ARG A 34 -10.08 -32.47 5.96
CA ARG A 34 -8.95 -33.25 6.47
C ARG A 34 -8.24 -32.41 7.52
N ARG A 35 -8.51 -32.68 8.80
CA ARG A 35 -7.61 -32.28 9.90
C ARG A 35 -6.23 -32.84 9.58
N ARG A 36 -5.28 -31.97 9.22
CA ARG A 36 -3.86 -32.33 9.23
C ARG A 36 -3.44 -32.37 10.69
N ASN A 37 -3.12 -33.58 11.17
CA ASN A 37 -2.23 -33.72 12.31
C ASN A 37 -0.89 -33.11 11.89
N VAL A 38 -0.56 -31.97 12.49
CA VAL A 38 0.77 -31.37 12.42
C VAL A 38 1.63 -32.18 13.37
N SER A 39 2.64 -32.85 12.81
CA SER A 39 3.68 -33.49 13.60
C SER A 39 4.44 -32.41 14.36
N GLU A 40 4.52 -32.57 15.68
CA GLU A 40 5.35 -31.79 16.58
C GLU A 40 6.82 -31.84 16.15
N ALA A 41 7.39 -30.67 15.89
CA ALA A 41 8.82 -30.44 15.91
C ALA A 41 9.05 -29.07 16.58
N ASN A 42 9.68 -29.12 17.75
CA ASN A 42 9.97 -28.01 18.66
C ASN A 42 10.78 -26.87 18.01
N ALA A 43 10.41 -25.61 18.28
CA ALA A 43 11.21 -24.62 19.02
C ALA A 43 10.60 -23.19 18.94
N ASP A 44 10.22 -22.65 20.10
CA ASP A 44 9.90 -21.25 20.47
C ASP A 44 9.07 -20.38 19.51
N GLY A 45 7.75 -20.36 19.72
CA GLY A 45 6.83 -19.37 19.17
C GLY A 45 6.02 -18.69 20.27
N ASP A 46 6.27 -17.40 20.49
CA ASP A 46 5.43 -16.51 21.31
C ASP A 46 4.04 -16.43 20.66
N ASP A 47 3.04 -17.03 21.30
CA ASP A 47 1.65 -17.13 20.85
C ASP A 47 0.98 -15.75 20.98
N ARG A 48 1.41 -14.78 20.18
CA ARG A 48 0.91 -13.40 20.20
C ARG A 48 -0.47 -13.35 19.56
N VAL A 49 -1.49 -13.18 20.39
CA VAL A 49 -2.86 -12.86 19.95
C VAL A 49 -2.83 -11.51 19.22
N PRO A 50 -3.27 -11.41 17.95
CA PRO A 50 -3.24 -10.16 17.19
C PRO A 50 -4.00 -9.04 17.91
N LEU A 51 -3.44 -7.84 17.97
CA LEU A 51 -4.05 -6.69 18.66
C LEU A 51 -5.50 -6.42 18.23
N VAL A 52 -5.78 -6.61 16.94
CA VAL A 52 -7.10 -6.42 16.33
C VAL A 52 -8.15 -7.37 16.90
N SER A 53 -7.73 -8.54 17.40
CA SER A 53 -8.60 -9.56 17.99
C SER A 53 -8.83 -9.41 19.51
N LEU A 54 -8.11 -8.47 20.16
CA LEU A 54 -8.25 -8.26 21.60
C LEU A 54 -9.52 -7.46 21.94
N PRO A 55 -10.29 -7.90 22.94
CA PRO A 55 -11.48 -7.19 23.36
C PRO A 55 -11.13 -5.83 23.98
N ASN A 56 -12.00 -4.85 23.77
CA ASN A 56 -11.82 -3.50 24.31
C ASN A 56 -11.74 -3.47 25.84
N SER A 57 -12.25 -4.48 26.55
CA SER A 57 -12.19 -4.63 28.01
C SER A 57 -10.83 -5.09 28.54
N THR A 58 -9.90 -5.50 27.67
CA THR A 58 -8.54 -5.89 28.07
C THR A 58 -7.85 -4.72 28.78
N LYS A 59 -7.17 -4.97 29.91
CA LYS A 59 -6.40 -3.92 30.61
C LYS A 59 -5.31 -3.32 29.69
N ALA A 60 -5.23 -2.01 29.64
CA ALA A 60 -4.21 -1.28 28.90
C ALA A 60 -2.81 -1.61 29.44
N TRP A 61 -2.66 -1.68 30.76
CA TRP A 61 -1.37 -1.92 31.42
C TRP A 61 -1.15 -3.41 31.69
N HIS A 62 -0.31 -4.05 30.87
CA HIS A 62 -0.01 -5.49 30.99
C HIS A 62 0.72 -5.86 32.29
N ASN A 63 1.57 -4.96 32.81
CA ASN A 63 2.45 -5.24 33.96
C ASN A 63 1.98 -4.56 35.26
N GLY A 64 0.79 -3.96 35.30
CA GLY A 64 0.30 -3.18 36.44
C GLY A 64 1.07 -1.86 36.70
N VAL A 65 2.08 -1.54 35.89
CA VAL A 65 2.83 -0.29 35.95
C VAL A 65 2.15 0.76 35.08
N THR A 66 1.62 1.80 35.71
CA THR A 66 1.06 2.98 35.03
C THR A 66 2.19 3.83 34.45
N PRO A 67 2.15 4.20 33.16
CA PRO A 67 3.12 5.14 32.60
C PRO A 67 3.05 6.49 33.32
N ARG A 68 4.19 7.16 33.46
CA ARG A 68 4.24 8.56 33.90
C ARG A 68 4.74 9.42 32.74
N ILE A 69 3.93 10.39 32.36
CA ILE A 69 4.36 11.46 31.45
C ILE A 69 5.06 12.51 32.32
N PRO A 70 6.35 12.86 32.07
CA PRO A 70 7.05 13.88 32.83
C PRO A 70 6.30 15.23 32.82
N GLU A 71 6.21 15.89 33.98
CA GLU A 71 5.54 17.20 34.13
C GLU A 71 6.29 18.33 33.41
N THR A 72 7.60 18.18 33.17
CA THR A 72 8.47 19.16 32.51
C THR A 72 8.19 19.41 31.03
N ALA A 73 7.30 18.64 30.40
CA ALA A 73 6.92 18.84 28.99
C ALA A 73 6.13 20.14 28.73
N VAL A 74 5.84 20.94 29.78
CA VAL A 74 5.16 22.25 29.65
C VAL A 74 6.13 23.43 29.85
N THR A 75 7.35 23.23 30.39
CA THR A 75 8.27 24.33 30.74
C THR A 75 9.75 24.01 30.60
N ALA A 76 10.14 23.06 29.73
CA ALA A 76 11.55 22.75 29.48
C ALA A 76 12.09 23.46 28.23
N ASP A 77 11.77 24.74 28.08
CA ASP A 77 12.45 25.65 27.17
C ASP A 77 13.31 26.61 28.00
N THR A 78 14.36 26.07 28.63
CA THR A 78 15.63 26.75 29.00
C THR A 78 16.50 25.85 29.89
N SER A 79 17.75 25.66 29.46
CA SER A 79 18.91 25.15 30.20
C SER A 79 19.00 23.64 30.50
N ALA A 80 19.68 22.96 29.56
CA ALA A 80 20.82 22.06 29.82
C ALA A 80 20.59 20.85 30.74
N MET A 81 20.01 19.76 30.20
CA MET A 81 20.39 18.38 30.57
C MET A 81 19.94 17.26 29.59
N SER A 82 19.70 17.58 28.31
CA SER A 82 19.33 16.59 27.26
C SER A 82 20.41 16.32 26.20
N LYS A 83 21.61 16.91 26.34
CA LYS A 83 22.74 16.58 25.46
C LYS A 83 23.27 15.20 25.87
N GLN A 84 23.16 14.23 24.96
CA GLN A 84 23.52 12.81 25.08
C GLN A 84 22.47 11.91 25.73
N ARG A 85 21.45 11.52 24.97
CA ARG A 85 20.96 10.14 25.14
C ARG A 85 20.53 9.40 23.87
N ASN A 86 20.21 10.06 22.75
CA ASN A 86 19.88 9.37 21.51
C ASN A 86 20.55 10.09 20.32
N GLY A 87 21.28 9.35 19.48
CA GLY A 87 22.04 9.85 18.32
C GLY A 87 21.20 10.26 17.11
N VAL A 88 20.03 10.86 17.34
CA VAL A 88 19.30 11.65 16.33
C VAL A 88 19.00 12.97 17.01
N LEU A 89 19.76 13.99 16.63
CA LEU A 89 19.58 15.35 17.12
C LEU A 89 18.43 15.96 16.32
N THR A 90 17.33 16.24 16.98
CA THR A 90 16.35 17.22 16.52
C THR A 90 16.99 18.60 16.67
N CYS A 91 17.41 19.22 15.57
CA CYS A 91 17.81 20.62 15.57
C CYS A 91 16.54 21.48 15.67
N GLU A 92 16.41 22.21 16.77
CA GLU A 92 15.47 23.32 16.92
C GLU A 92 15.99 24.52 16.14
N GLU A 93 15.24 25.02 15.15
CA GLU A 93 15.25 26.44 14.81
C GLU A 93 13.84 26.87 14.36
N ASP A 94 13.19 27.62 15.25
CA ASP A 94 12.20 28.65 14.92
C ASP A 94 12.47 29.82 15.88
N ARG A 95 13.55 30.59 15.64
CA ARG A 95 13.75 31.90 16.28
C ARG A 95 14.54 32.83 15.36
N GLU A 96 13.82 33.76 14.72
CA GLU A 96 14.08 35.20 14.88
C GLU A 96 12.97 36.04 14.22
N SER A 97 12.14 36.69 15.04
CA SER A 97 12.17 38.16 15.17
C SER A 97 11.41 38.60 16.42
N ASN A 98 12.00 39.54 17.16
CA ASN A 98 11.48 40.13 18.38
C ASN A 98 10.06 40.67 18.18
N ASP A 99 9.11 40.12 18.91
CA ASP A 99 8.11 40.90 19.63
C ASP A 99 7.71 40.14 20.91
N ASN A 100 7.56 40.87 22.01
CA ASN A 100 7.12 40.36 23.30
C ASN A 100 5.68 39.82 23.19
N ASP A 101 5.51 38.57 22.77
CA ASP A 101 4.24 37.88 22.93
C ASP A 101 4.44 36.50 23.55
N THR A 102 3.64 36.26 24.58
CA THR A 102 3.66 35.07 25.41
C THR A 102 3.08 33.97 24.53
N THR A 103 3.87 32.97 24.12
CA THR A 103 3.41 31.90 23.23
C THR A 103 2.35 31.04 23.93
N ASP A 104 1.09 31.41 23.76
CA ASP A 104 -0.09 30.66 24.17
C ASP A 104 -0.08 29.28 23.50
N VAL A 105 0.25 28.24 24.25
CA VAL A 105 -0.19 26.88 23.89
C VAL A 105 -1.71 26.94 23.84
N PRO A 106 -2.37 26.59 22.71
CA PRO A 106 -3.81 26.72 22.62
C PRO A 106 -4.45 25.95 23.77
N MET A 107 -5.29 26.64 24.57
CA MET A 107 -5.88 26.17 25.83
C MET A 107 -6.46 24.73 25.76
N ASN A 108 -6.88 24.31 24.57
CA ASN A 108 -7.36 22.97 24.25
C ASN A 108 -6.28 21.86 24.37
N SER A 109 -5.03 22.12 24.00
CA SER A 109 -3.94 21.15 24.04
C SER A 109 -3.47 20.85 25.47
N GLU A 110 -3.41 21.87 26.35
CA GLU A 110 -3.10 21.66 27.77
C GLU A 110 -4.22 20.90 28.48
N MET A 111 -5.48 21.27 28.21
CA MET A 111 -6.64 20.54 28.72
C MET A 111 -6.59 19.08 28.29
N LYS A 112 -6.28 18.81 27.01
CA LYS A 112 -6.12 17.46 26.49
C LYS A 112 -5.00 16.67 27.18
N LEU A 113 -3.84 17.29 27.39
CA LEU A 113 -2.72 16.67 28.11
C LEU A 113 -3.09 16.32 29.55
N SER A 114 -3.86 17.17 30.23
CA SER A 114 -4.36 16.89 31.58
C SER A 114 -5.30 15.66 31.60
N ILE A 115 -6.19 15.53 30.60
CA ILE A 115 -7.08 14.38 30.45
C ILE A 115 -6.27 13.10 30.18
N ILE A 116 -5.27 13.17 29.30
CA ILE A 116 -4.38 12.04 28.99
C ILE A 116 -3.65 11.60 30.26
N ARG A 117 -3.02 12.53 30.98
CA ARG A 117 -2.31 12.25 32.25
C ARG A 117 -3.24 11.62 33.29
N GLY A 118 -4.43 12.18 33.49
CA GLY A 118 -5.43 11.65 34.41
C GLY A 118 -5.93 10.26 34.04
N SER A 119 -6.14 10.01 32.74
CA SER A 119 -6.59 8.71 32.22
C SER A 119 -5.52 7.63 32.36
N ILE A 120 -4.26 7.98 32.10
CA ILE A 120 -3.13 7.03 32.18
C ILE A 120 -2.80 6.65 33.63
N ALA A 121 -3.02 7.57 34.57
CA ALA A 121 -2.87 7.31 35.99
C ALA A 121 -3.86 6.24 36.51
N ASN A 122 -4.94 5.96 35.78
CA ASN A 122 -5.87 4.90 36.15
C ASN A 122 -5.27 3.50 35.87
N PRO A 123 -5.00 2.68 36.90
CA PRO A 123 -4.44 1.34 36.72
C PRO A 123 -5.42 0.36 36.05
N ASN A 124 -6.72 0.69 36.03
CA ASN A 124 -7.76 -0.12 35.41
C ASN A 124 -8.16 0.40 34.02
N LEU A 125 -7.40 1.35 33.44
CA LEU A 125 -7.64 1.82 32.08
C LEU A 125 -7.68 0.62 31.12
N THR A 126 -8.71 0.58 30.30
CA THR A 126 -8.89 -0.47 29.29
C THR A 126 -8.18 -0.09 27.98
N LEU A 127 -7.84 -1.09 27.18
CA LEU A 127 -7.25 -0.90 25.85
C LEU A 127 -8.22 -0.13 24.94
N GLY A 128 -9.52 -0.37 25.08
CA GLY A 128 -10.56 0.39 24.38
C GLY A 128 -10.51 1.88 24.74
N GLU A 129 -10.42 2.22 26.02
CA GLU A 129 -10.29 3.62 26.46
C GLU A 129 -8.98 4.25 25.96
N LEU A 130 -7.86 3.52 25.98
CA LEU A 130 -6.59 4.01 25.44
C LEU A 130 -6.66 4.27 23.93
N ARG A 131 -7.30 3.37 23.17
CA ARG A 131 -7.60 3.57 21.74
C ARG A 131 -8.49 4.79 21.51
N LEU A 132 -9.50 4.98 22.34
CA LEU A 132 -10.39 6.15 22.27
C LEU A 132 -9.64 7.46 22.54
N LEU A 133 -8.64 7.46 23.43
CA LEU A 133 -7.80 8.64 23.67
C LEU A 133 -7.05 9.07 22.40
N GLY A 134 -6.40 8.13 21.69
CA GLY A 134 -5.72 8.42 20.41
C GLY A 134 -6.68 8.85 19.29
N CYS A 135 -7.91 8.34 19.31
CA CYS A 135 -8.92 8.70 18.31
C CYS A 135 -9.65 10.02 18.57
N SER A 136 -9.76 10.44 19.83
CA SER A 136 -10.44 11.68 20.22
C SER A 136 -9.67 12.93 19.75
N SER A 137 -10.31 14.11 19.74
CA SER A 137 -9.74 15.31 19.11
C SER A 137 -8.32 15.63 19.62
N GLU A 138 -7.45 16.13 18.75
CA GLU A 138 -6.03 16.41 19.02
C GLU A 138 -5.15 15.17 19.29
N GLY A 139 -5.72 13.95 19.36
CA GLY A 139 -4.96 12.70 19.54
C GLY A 139 -4.08 12.72 20.80
N PHE A 140 -2.80 12.36 20.65
CA PHE A 140 -1.83 12.37 21.75
C PHE A 140 -1.04 13.69 21.88
N VAL A 141 -1.39 14.71 21.07
CA VAL A 141 -0.85 16.08 21.11
C VAL A 141 0.62 16.17 20.71
N ASN A 142 1.56 15.59 21.47
CA ASN A 142 3.00 15.74 21.28
C ASN A 142 3.77 14.40 21.25
N ASP A 143 5.01 14.46 20.77
CA ASP A 143 5.81 13.26 20.53
C ASP A 143 6.33 12.62 21.84
N ASP A 144 6.49 13.39 22.91
CA ASP A 144 6.83 12.84 24.24
C ASP A 144 5.76 11.88 24.76
N VAL A 145 4.49 12.26 24.60
CA VAL A 145 3.36 11.40 24.95
C VAL A 145 3.29 10.20 24.00
N ARG A 146 3.47 10.41 22.69
CA ARG A 146 3.46 9.33 21.70
C ARG A 146 4.52 8.28 21.98
N ARG A 147 5.75 8.68 22.30
CA ARG A 147 6.86 7.80 22.69
C ARG A 147 6.52 6.85 23.82
N ILE A 148 5.63 7.26 24.72
CA ILE A 148 5.16 6.44 25.83
C ILE A 148 3.95 5.59 25.39
N LEU A 149 3.03 6.15 24.62
CA LEU A 149 1.72 5.56 24.36
C LEU A 149 1.63 4.66 23.13
N TRP A 150 2.33 4.93 22.02
CA TRP A 150 2.26 4.04 20.85
C TRP A 150 2.77 2.62 21.18
N PRO A 151 3.91 2.43 21.90
CA PRO A 151 4.31 1.09 22.30
C PRO A 151 3.27 0.39 23.16
N LYS A 152 2.55 1.13 24.01
CA LYS A 152 1.50 0.58 24.87
C LYS A 152 0.22 0.25 24.11
N LEU A 153 -0.15 1.07 23.12
CA LEU A 153 -1.23 0.78 22.18
C LEU A 153 -0.96 -0.51 21.41
N LEU A 154 0.29 -0.71 20.97
CA LEU A 154 0.75 -1.92 20.27
C LEU A 154 1.07 -3.08 21.23
N ARG A 155 0.79 -2.91 22.53
CA ARG A 155 1.03 -3.90 23.60
C ARG A 155 2.45 -4.45 23.65
N LEU A 156 3.42 -3.62 23.34
CA LEU A 156 4.82 -3.92 23.60
C LEU A 156 5.04 -3.95 25.12
N ALA A 157 5.29 -5.16 25.62
CA ALA A 157 5.44 -5.46 27.04
C ALA A 157 6.71 -4.86 27.67
N GLN A 158 7.71 -4.53 26.85
CA GLN A 158 9.01 -4.04 27.29
C GLN A 158 8.97 -2.51 27.46
N LEU A 159 9.20 -2.05 28.69
CA LEU A 159 9.45 -0.63 29.00
C LEU A 159 10.89 -0.21 28.67
N GLU A 160 11.80 -1.17 28.58
CA GLU A 160 13.19 -0.99 28.20
C GLU A 160 13.47 -1.95 27.05
N PHE A 161 13.42 -1.43 25.83
CA PHE A 161 13.86 -2.17 24.66
C PHE A 161 15.37 -2.38 24.78
N ALA A 162 15.81 -3.63 24.88
CA ALA A 162 17.23 -3.94 24.92
C ALA A 162 17.88 -3.41 23.63
N PRO A 163 19.02 -2.71 23.71
CA PRO A 163 19.66 -2.19 22.52
C PRO A 163 20.00 -3.34 21.58
N VAL A 164 19.48 -3.26 20.35
CA VAL A 164 19.75 -4.26 19.32
C VAL A 164 21.13 -3.99 18.75
N ASN A 165 22.06 -4.91 19.01
CA ASN A 165 23.42 -4.85 18.45
C ASN A 165 23.45 -5.40 17.02
N GLY A 166 24.39 -4.94 16.21
CA GLY A 166 24.63 -5.46 14.87
C GLY A 166 23.71 -4.93 13.76
N LEU A 167 22.98 -3.83 14.00
CA LEU A 167 22.11 -3.20 13.01
C LEU A 167 22.85 -2.82 11.71
N GLU A 168 24.13 -2.44 11.83
CA GLU A 168 25.00 -2.09 10.71
C GLU A 168 25.13 -3.21 9.67
N THR A 169 25.10 -4.48 10.09
CA THR A 169 25.29 -5.64 9.19
C THR A 169 23.99 -6.30 8.77
N VAL A 170 22.84 -5.85 9.28
CA VAL A 170 21.53 -6.48 8.99
C VAL A 170 21.22 -6.46 7.49
N HIS A 171 21.63 -5.40 6.78
CA HIS A 171 21.43 -5.27 5.33
C HIS A 171 22.02 -6.44 4.52
N THR A 172 23.06 -7.13 5.03
CA THR A 172 23.68 -8.27 4.37
C THR A 172 22.77 -9.50 4.29
N HIS A 173 21.73 -9.56 5.14
CA HIS A 173 20.76 -10.64 5.16
C HIS A 173 19.56 -10.39 4.24
N ILE A 174 19.47 -9.20 3.64
CA ILE A 174 18.38 -8.82 2.73
C ILE A 174 18.81 -9.09 1.29
N PRO A 175 17.94 -9.62 0.43
CA PRO A 175 18.24 -9.78 -0.99
C PRO A 175 18.71 -8.46 -1.61
N ASN A 176 19.80 -8.49 -2.38
CA ASN A 176 20.43 -7.28 -2.91
C ASN A 176 19.45 -6.42 -3.74
N GLU A 177 18.54 -7.04 -4.51
CA GLU A 177 17.52 -6.32 -5.28
C GLU A 177 16.60 -5.49 -4.39
N VAL A 178 16.16 -6.06 -3.27
CA VAL A 178 15.30 -5.39 -2.28
C VAL A 178 16.08 -4.29 -1.57
N TYR A 179 17.32 -4.57 -1.16
CA TYR A 179 18.18 -3.57 -0.51
C TYR A 179 18.43 -2.35 -1.41
N GLN A 180 18.72 -2.55 -2.70
CA GLN A 180 18.88 -1.45 -3.66
C GLN A 180 17.59 -0.65 -3.85
N GLN A 181 16.41 -1.30 -3.78
CA GLN A 181 15.14 -0.59 -3.82
C GLN A 181 14.95 0.26 -2.56
N ILE A 182 15.23 -0.28 -1.38
CA ILE A 182 15.17 0.44 -0.10
C ILE A 182 16.04 1.71 -0.17
N LEU A 183 17.29 1.60 -0.63
CA LEU A 183 18.19 2.75 -0.73
C LEU A 183 17.64 3.86 -1.65
N LYS A 184 17.02 3.49 -2.78
CA LYS A 184 16.39 4.46 -3.69
C LYS A 184 15.17 5.15 -3.06
N ASP A 185 14.43 4.45 -2.23
CA ASP A 185 13.22 4.98 -1.59
C ASP A 185 13.61 5.86 -0.40
N VAL A 186 14.63 5.47 0.36
CA VAL A 186 15.24 6.28 1.44
C VAL A 186 15.83 7.58 0.90
N ALA A 187 16.54 7.54 -0.23
CA ALA A 187 17.08 8.75 -0.87
C ALA A 187 15.98 9.74 -1.29
N ARG A 188 14.74 9.27 -1.50
CA ARG A 188 13.57 10.08 -1.83
C ARG A 188 12.78 10.54 -0.60
N SER A 189 13.13 10.07 0.60
CA SER A 189 12.43 10.37 1.86
C SER A 189 12.84 11.71 2.48
N GLY A 190 13.47 12.60 1.71
CA GLY A 190 13.96 13.90 2.18
C GLY A 190 12.85 14.83 2.70
N SER A 191 11.61 14.67 2.23
CA SER A 191 10.44 15.44 2.69
C SER A 191 10.11 15.24 4.17
N HIS A 192 10.59 14.16 4.79
CA HIS A 192 10.43 13.91 6.22
C HIS A 192 11.45 14.69 7.07
N ILE A 193 12.52 15.18 6.46
CA ILE A 193 13.62 15.90 7.13
C ILE A 193 13.38 17.41 6.98
N SER A 194 13.85 18.20 7.95
CA SER A 194 13.77 19.67 7.84
C SER A 194 14.61 20.15 6.64
N GLU A 195 14.12 21.15 5.90
CA GLU A 195 14.89 21.79 4.82
C GLU A 195 16.22 22.41 5.32
N THR A 196 16.29 22.71 6.62
CA THR A 196 17.48 23.26 7.30
C THR A 196 18.46 22.20 7.82
N ALA A 197 18.16 20.91 7.66
CA ALA A 197 18.98 19.84 8.21
C ALA A 197 20.36 19.77 7.53
N THR A 198 21.38 19.46 8.32
CA THR A 198 22.74 19.28 7.83
C THR A 198 22.84 17.99 6.99
N GLU A 199 23.77 17.94 6.03
CA GLU A 199 24.08 16.72 5.27
C GLU A 199 24.33 15.50 6.17
N LYS A 200 25.09 15.70 7.26
CA LYS A 200 25.35 14.63 8.26
C LYS A 200 24.11 14.13 8.97
N GLU A 201 23.14 15.01 9.24
CA GLU A 201 21.89 14.64 9.90
C GLU A 201 21.00 13.85 8.92
N THR A 202 21.00 14.27 7.66
CA THR A 202 20.31 13.56 6.58
C THR A 202 20.91 12.17 6.36
N GLU A 203 22.24 12.06 6.28
CA GLU A 203 22.93 10.77 6.16
C GLU A 203 22.63 9.86 7.35
N SER A 204 22.71 10.39 8.58
CA SER A 204 22.41 9.61 9.78
C SER A 204 20.96 9.12 9.80
N PHE A 205 20.01 9.97 9.41
CA PHE A 205 18.60 9.60 9.31
C PHE A 205 18.39 8.51 8.25
N GLN A 206 18.97 8.66 7.06
CA GLN A 206 18.85 7.68 5.98
C GLN A 206 19.46 6.32 6.37
N GLU A 207 20.60 6.34 7.06
CA GLU A 207 21.24 5.13 7.58
C GLU A 207 20.32 4.43 8.59
N GLN A 208 19.82 5.16 9.58
CA GLN A 208 18.93 4.61 10.61
C GLN A 208 17.61 4.09 10.03
N LEU A 209 17.04 4.80 9.05
CA LEU A 209 15.83 4.40 8.35
C LEU A 209 16.05 3.09 7.57
N THR A 210 17.21 2.96 6.93
CA THR A 210 17.62 1.73 6.24
C THR A 210 17.78 0.56 7.22
N GLN A 211 18.48 0.78 8.34
CA GLN A 211 18.65 -0.22 9.40
C GLN A 211 17.30 -0.68 9.95
N LEU A 212 16.39 0.27 10.20
CA LEU A 212 15.04 0.02 10.72
C LEU A 212 14.23 -0.90 9.80
N MET A 213 14.17 -0.60 8.51
CA MET A 213 13.43 -1.42 7.54
C MET A 213 14.09 -2.79 7.32
N CYS A 214 15.41 -2.84 7.16
CA CYS A 214 16.13 -4.09 6.97
C CYS A 214 15.96 -5.04 8.17
N TRP A 215 15.90 -4.51 9.39
CA TRP A 215 15.71 -5.32 10.58
C TRP A 215 14.35 -6.00 10.64
N VAL A 216 13.27 -5.28 10.32
CA VAL A 216 11.92 -5.87 10.26
C VAL A 216 11.84 -6.95 9.18
N LEU A 217 12.36 -6.67 7.99
CA LEU A 217 12.36 -7.63 6.87
C LEU A 217 13.23 -8.87 7.15
N HIS A 218 14.34 -8.69 7.87
CA HIS A 218 15.21 -9.80 8.26
C HIS A 218 14.53 -10.73 9.26
N ARG A 219 13.88 -10.17 10.29
CA ARG A 219 13.15 -10.95 11.31
C ARG A 219 11.91 -11.65 10.74
N HIS A 220 11.32 -11.09 9.70
CA HIS A 220 10.10 -11.59 9.09
C HIS A 220 10.30 -11.83 7.59
N SER A 221 11.02 -12.89 7.24
CA SER A 221 11.33 -13.28 5.86
C SER A 221 10.09 -13.58 4.99
N GLN A 222 8.91 -13.73 5.60
CA GLN A 222 7.64 -13.85 4.88
C GLN A 222 7.13 -12.52 4.31
N LEU A 223 7.56 -11.39 4.86
CA LEU A 223 7.16 -10.05 4.44
C LEU A 223 8.00 -9.58 3.24
N ASN A 224 7.33 -9.01 2.26
CA ASN A 224 7.94 -8.45 1.06
C ASN A 224 7.93 -6.92 1.16
N TYR A 225 9.04 -6.29 0.77
CA TYR A 225 9.11 -4.84 0.71
C TYR A 225 8.17 -4.30 -0.37
N TYR A 226 7.45 -3.22 -0.05
CA TYR A 226 6.67 -2.45 -1.02
C TYR A 226 7.09 -0.98 -0.98
N GLN A 227 6.98 -0.31 -2.13
CA GLN A 227 7.30 1.11 -2.26
C GLN A 227 6.27 1.95 -1.50
N GLY A 228 6.73 2.81 -0.59
CA GLY A 228 5.92 3.58 0.36
C GLY A 228 6.07 3.12 1.81
N TYR A 229 6.58 1.91 2.05
CA TYR A 229 6.90 1.45 3.42
C TYR A 229 7.93 2.35 4.13
N ASN A 230 8.82 2.96 3.34
CA ASN A 230 9.80 3.94 3.82
C ASN A 230 9.15 5.15 4.49
N ASP A 231 8.00 5.63 4.02
CA ASP A 231 7.32 6.81 4.57
C ASP A 231 6.73 6.51 5.96
N VAL A 232 6.19 5.30 6.13
CA VAL A 232 5.70 4.82 7.43
C VAL A 232 6.87 4.62 8.40
N ALA A 233 7.95 3.98 7.93
CA ALA A 233 9.15 3.77 8.72
C ALA A 233 9.83 5.09 9.13
N ALA A 234 9.85 6.09 8.24
CA ALA A 234 10.35 7.43 8.51
C ALA A 234 9.55 8.11 9.63
N THR A 235 8.22 8.06 9.55
CA THR A 235 7.34 8.61 10.60
C THR A 235 7.60 7.96 11.96
N VAL A 236 7.72 6.63 11.98
CA VAL A 236 8.03 5.90 13.22
C VAL A 236 9.41 6.28 13.76
N LEU A 237 10.42 6.39 12.89
CA LEU A 237 11.78 6.77 13.28
C LEU A 237 11.83 8.16 13.90
N LEU A 238 11.11 9.14 13.32
CA LEU A 238 11.06 10.51 13.82
C LEU A 238 10.46 10.60 15.22
N VAL A 239 9.38 9.84 15.50
CA VAL A 239 8.73 9.90 16.81
C VAL A 239 9.46 9.04 17.85
N MET A 240 9.83 7.81 17.50
CA MET A 240 10.32 6.79 18.43
C MET A 240 11.84 6.72 18.55
N GLY A 241 12.58 7.20 17.56
CA GLY A 241 14.00 6.93 17.39
C GLY A 241 14.27 5.46 17.01
N LEU A 242 15.54 5.12 16.76
CA LEU A 242 15.93 3.82 16.21
C LEU A 242 15.52 2.64 17.10
N GLN A 243 15.97 2.61 18.37
CA GLN A 243 15.84 1.41 19.21
C GLN A 243 14.39 1.03 19.52
N THR A 244 13.58 1.99 19.98
CA THR A 244 12.15 1.79 20.19
C THR A 244 11.40 1.61 18.87
N GLY A 245 11.82 2.36 17.84
CA GLY A 245 11.23 2.32 16.51
C GLY A 245 11.27 0.93 15.89
N LEU A 246 12.33 0.13 16.12
CA LEU A 246 12.43 -1.25 15.61
C LEU A 246 11.21 -2.08 16.00
N TYR A 247 10.92 -2.16 17.30
CA TYR A 247 9.82 -2.97 17.83
C TYR A 247 8.44 -2.39 17.49
N VAL A 248 8.32 -1.06 17.47
CA VAL A 248 7.08 -0.36 17.08
C VAL A 248 6.77 -0.62 15.62
N LEU A 249 7.76 -0.47 14.73
CA LEU A 249 7.60 -0.73 13.30
C LEU A 249 7.32 -2.21 13.03
N GLU A 250 8.02 -3.14 13.70
CA GLU A 250 7.72 -4.58 13.60
C GLU A 250 6.25 -4.87 13.94
N SER A 251 5.75 -4.30 15.04
CA SER A 251 4.35 -4.51 15.45
C SER A 251 3.36 -3.89 14.45
N ILE A 252 3.62 -2.68 13.97
CA ILE A 252 2.81 -2.03 12.93
C ILE A 252 2.79 -2.87 11.65
N SER A 253 3.95 -3.39 11.25
CA SER A 253 4.10 -4.19 10.04
C SER A 253 3.35 -5.51 10.11
N LEU A 254 3.33 -6.16 11.26
CA LEU A 254 2.59 -7.41 11.44
C LEU A 254 1.08 -7.20 11.61
N GLU A 255 0.66 -6.14 12.30
CA GLU A 255 -0.75 -5.97 12.66
C GLU A 255 -1.57 -5.19 11.63
N PHE A 256 -0.93 -4.27 10.91
CA PHE A 256 -1.61 -3.36 10.00
C PHE A 256 -1.12 -3.48 8.56
N LEU A 257 0.19 -3.61 8.34
CA LEU A 257 0.78 -3.54 7.00
C LEU A 257 1.02 -4.91 6.36
N GLU A 258 0.79 -6.02 7.07
CA GLU A 258 1.08 -7.38 6.60
C GLU A 258 0.45 -7.64 5.22
N ARG A 259 -0.77 -7.14 5.02
CA ARG A 259 -1.51 -7.23 3.74
C ARG A 259 -0.80 -6.57 2.57
N PHE A 260 -0.10 -5.46 2.81
CA PHE A 260 0.67 -4.73 1.79
C PHE A 260 2.02 -5.39 1.52
N MET A 261 2.49 -6.25 2.42
CA MET A 261 3.76 -6.96 2.33
C MET A 261 3.61 -8.39 1.80
N GLU A 262 2.43 -8.77 1.31
CA GLU A 262 2.23 -10.04 0.61
C GLU A 262 2.92 -10.05 -0.76
N LYS A 263 3.13 -11.24 -1.33
CA LYS A 263 3.77 -11.38 -2.66
C LYS A 263 2.99 -10.69 -3.79
N THR A 264 1.69 -10.50 -3.62
CA THR A 264 0.83 -9.85 -4.59
C THR A 264 -0.06 -8.81 -3.91
N MET A 265 -0.24 -7.67 -4.56
CA MET A 265 -1.12 -6.57 -4.11
C MET A 265 -2.60 -6.83 -4.44
N GLU A 266 -2.97 -8.04 -4.86
CA GLU A 266 -4.33 -8.35 -5.33
C GLU A 266 -5.38 -8.14 -4.23
N LYS A 267 -5.05 -8.52 -2.99
CA LYS A 267 -5.92 -8.31 -1.83
C LYS A 267 -6.08 -6.82 -1.51
N VAL A 268 -5.00 -6.06 -1.61
CA VAL A 268 -5.00 -4.60 -1.40
C VAL A 268 -5.87 -3.91 -2.45
N ASN A 269 -5.73 -4.31 -3.72
CA ASN A 269 -6.57 -3.82 -4.81
C ASN A 269 -8.05 -4.15 -4.59
N GLN A 270 -8.35 -5.34 -4.04
CA GLN A 270 -9.71 -5.70 -3.66
C GLN A 270 -10.22 -4.82 -2.51
N GLU A 271 -9.40 -4.56 -1.48
CA GLU A 271 -9.76 -3.71 -0.34
C GLU A 271 -10.03 -2.26 -0.76
N LEU A 272 -9.34 -1.72 -1.77
CA LEU A 272 -9.65 -0.37 -2.28
C LEU A 272 -11.11 -0.20 -2.71
N PHE A 273 -11.80 -1.28 -3.12
CA PHE A 273 -13.22 -1.22 -3.46
C PHE A 273 -14.17 -1.04 -2.27
N TYR A 274 -13.67 -1.10 -1.03
CA TYR A 274 -14.41 -0.57 0.11
C TYR A 274 -14.78 0.90 -0.12
N ILE A 275 -13.94 1.69 -0.79
CA ILE A 275 -14.23 3.09 -1.10
C ILE A 275 -15.49 3.21 -1.96
N PHE A 276 -15.63 2.38 -3.00
CA PHE A 276 -16.79 2.44 -3.89
C PHE A 276 -18.06 1.92 -3.20
N ALA A 277 -17.96 0.80 -2.47
CA ALA A 277 -19.08 0.28 -1.69
C ALA A 277 -19.57 1.27 -0.62
N LEU A 278 -18.67 2.03 -0.01
CA LEU A 278 -19.02 3.08 0.96
C LEU A 278 -19.58 4.33 0.27
N LEU A 279 -19.01 4.75 -0.86
CA LEU A 279 -19.51 5.89 -1.65
C LEU A 279 -20.91 5.63 -2.19
N GLU A 280 -21.27 4.40 -2.52
CA GLU A 280 -22.64 4.03 -2.92
C GLU A 280 -23.67 4.43 -1.85
N ARG A 281 -23.30 4.32 -0.57
CA ARG A 281 -24.16 4.61 0.58
C ARG A 281 -24.16 6.08 0.96
N VAL A 282 -23.01 6.73 0.87
CA VAL A 282 -22.82 8.13 1.31
C VAL A 282 -23.18 9.12 0.21
N HIS A 283 -22.76 8.84 -1.03
CA HIS A 283 -22.89 9.77 -2.16
C HIS A 283 -23.03 9.02 -3.51
N PRO A 284 -24.17 8.38 -3.80
CA PRO A 284 -24.35 7.54 -5.00
C PRO A 284 -24.12 8.30 -6.32
N LEU A 285 -24.51 9.58 -6.40
CA LEU A 285 -24.28 10.41 -7.60
C LEU A 285 -22.79 10.63 -7.90
N LEU A 286 -21.93 10.62 -6.88
CA LEU A 286 -20.49 10.79 -7.05
C LEU A 286 -19.90 9.49 -7.56
N LEU A 287 -20.35 8.36 -7.03
CA LEU A 287 -19.97 7.04 -7.53
C LEU A 287 -20.33 6.88 -9.01
N GLU A 288 -21.57 7.23 -9.40
CA GLU A 288 -22.00 7.19 -10.79
C GLU A 288 -21.09 8.05 -11.69
N HIS A 289 -20.72 9.25 -11.23
CA HIS A 289 -19.78 10.09 -11.96
C HIS A 289 -18.41 9.42 -12.14
N LEU A 290 -17.85 8.80 -11.10
CA LEU A 290 -16.58 8.08 -11.15
C LEU A 290 -16.63 6.84 -12.07
N GLU A 291 -17.74 6.11 -12.06
CA GLU A 291 -17.95 4.96 -12.96
C GLU A 291 -18.08 5.40 -14.42
N ASN A 292 -18.71 6.55 -14.69
CA ASN A 292 -18.86 7.11 -16.04
C ASN A 292 -17.52 7.52 -16.66
N VAL A 293 -16.57 8.00 -15.86
CA VAL A 293 -15.19 8.27 -16.31
C VAL A 293 -14.29 7.03 -16.26
N GLU A 294 -14.86 5.84 -16.04
CA GLU A 294 -14.17 4.55 -15.96
C GLU A 294 -13.02 4.52 -14.93
N LEU A 295 -13.17 5.27 -13.84
CA LEU A 295 -12.14 5.35 -12.80
C LEU A 295 -12.34 4.25 -11.75
N PHE A 296 -11.23 3.69 -11.28
CA PHE A 296 -11.18 2.74 -10.16
C PHE A 296 -10.50 3.38 -8.95
N PRO A 297 -10.72 2.87 -7.72
CA PRO A 297 -10.21 3.47 -6.49
C PRO A 297 -8.69 3.37 -6.28
N HIS A 298 -7.90 3.08 -7.31
CA HIS A 298 -6.43 3.03 -7.25
C HIS A 298 -5.79 4.38 -6.91
N PHE A 299 -6.51 5.49 -7.09
CA PHE A 299 -6.04 6.82 -6.70
C PHE A 299 -5.74 6.93 -5.21
N ALA A 300 -6.38 6.11 -4.37
CA ALA A 300 -6.21 6.11 -2.91
C ALA A 300 -5.19 5.07 -2.41
N LEU A 301 -4.52 4.35 -3.33
CA LEU A 301 -3.56 3.31 -2.96
C LEU A 301 -2.40 3.87 -2.14
N ALA A 302 -1.84 5.02 -2.55
CA ALA A 302 -0.73 5.65 -1.85
C ALA A 302 -1.15 6.09 -0.43
N GLU A 303 -2.31 6.73 -0.29
CA GLU A 303 -2.86 7.14 1.01
C GLU A 303 -3.12 5.93 1.91
N TYR A 304 -3.63 4.83 1.34
CA TYR A 304 -3.94 3.62 2.09
C TYR A 304 -2.68 2.90 2.60
N THR A 305 -1.68 2.68 1.74
CA THR A 305 -0.48 1.92 2.11
C THR A 305 0.49 2.71 2.97
N THR A 306 0.50 4.04 2.86
CA THR A 306 1.43 4.91 3.60
C THR A 306 0.79 5.62 4.79
N TRP A 307 -0.50 5.39 5.07
CA TRP A 307 -1.25 6.14 6.09
C TRP A 307 -1.13 7.66 5.89
N TYR A 308 -1.20 8.10 4.63
CA TYR A 308 -1.00 9.49 4.19
C TYR A 308 0.39 10.09 4.46
N ALA A 309 1.35 9.29 4.94
CA ALA A 309 2.71 9.77 5.23
C ALA A 309 3.42 10.33 3.99
N HIS A 310 3.16 9.77 2.82
CA HIS A 310 3.72 10.29 1.57
C HIS A 310 3.31 11.74 1.28
N LYS A 311 2.10 12.13 1.70
CA LYS A 311 1.49 13.41 1.36
C LYS A 311 1.70 14.47 2.42
N TYR A 312 1.56 14.10 3.69
CA TYR A 312 1.66 15.03 4.81
C TYR A 312 2.99 14.92 5.55
N ALA A 313 4.05 14.46 4.89
CA ALA A 313 5.41 14.39 5.45
C ALA A 313 5.88 15.74 6.02
N GLU A 314 5.59 16.84 5.31
CA GLU A 314 5.93 18.21 5.74
C GLU A 314 5.05 18.67 6.92
N ASN A 315 3.77 18.28 6.95
CA ASN A 315 2.86 18.58 8.05
C ASN A 315 2.91 17.49 9.14
N ARG A 316 4.03 17.46 9.86
CA ARG A 316 4.30 16.47 10.92
C ARG A 316 3.21 16.40 11.99
N LYS A 317 2.64 17.55 12.39
CA LYS A 317 1.58 17.60 13.42
C LYS A 317 0.35 16.81 12.98
N LEU A 318 -0.10 17.03 11.74
CA LEU A 318 -1.24 16.29 11.17
C LEU A 318 -0.88 14.82 10.95
N LEU A 319 0.31 14.53 10.42
CA LEU A 319 0.75 13.17 10.17
C LEU A 319 0.77 12.33 11.46
N HIS A 320 1.38 12.85 12.53
CA HIS A 320 1.44 12.14 13.81
C HIS A 320 0.03 11.97 14.41
N ARG A 321 -0.86 12.94 14.20
CA ARG A 321 -2.29 12.85 14.59
C ARG A 321 -3.04 11.75 13.85
N LEU A 322 -2.76 11.55 12.54
CA LEU A 322 -3.32 10.46 11.76
C LEU A 322 -2.81 9.09 12.26
N PHE A 323 -1.53 8.99 12.60
CA PHE A 323 -0.97 7.77 13.21
C PHE A 323 -1.61 7.47 14.57
N ASP A 324 -1.80 8.49 15.43
CA ASP A 324 -2.54 8.33 16.70
C ASP A 324 -3.94 7.73 16.48
N TYR A 325 -4.61 8.17 15.41
CA TYR A 325 -5.94 7.70 15.04
C TYR A 325 -5.94 6.27 14.48
N PHE A 326 -5.02 5.95 13.55
CA PHE A 326 -4.96 4.62 12.92
C PHE A 326 -4.50 3.54 13.89
N LEU A 327 -3.51 3.81 14.75
CA LEU A 327 -3.10 2.89 15.81
C LEU A 327 -4.23 2.63 16.83
N GLY A 328 -5.11 3.61 17.02
CA GLY A 328 -6.30 3.51 17.85
C GLY A 328 -7.49 2.83 17.17
N SER A 329 -7.43 2.56 15.86
CA SER A 329 -8.56 2.15 15.04
C SER A 329 -8.33 0.78 14.37
N PRO A 330 -9.39 0.14 13.83
CA PRO A 330 -9.23 -1.07 13.03
C PRO A 330 -8.40 -0.85 11.74
N PRO A 331 -7.73 -1.88 11.20
CA PRO A 331 -6.79 -1.71 10.07
C PRO A 331 -7.37 -1.10 8.79
N LEU A 332 -8.66 -1.32 8.52
CA LEU A 332 -9.34 -0.79 7.33
C LEU A 332 -9.77 0.68 7.46
N MET A 333 -9.58 1.31 8.63
CA MET A 333 -10.00 2.68 8.89
C MET A 333 -9.47 3.73 7.89
N PRO A 334 -8.23 3.64 7.35
CA PRO A 334 -7.78 4.59 6.33
C PRO A 334 -8.66 4.62 5.08
N LEU A 335 -9.29 3.50 4.70
CA LEU A 335 -10.21 3.45 3.55
C LEU A 335 -11.52 4.21 3.82
N TYR A 336 -12.00 4.18 5.07
CA TYR A 336 -13.17 4.97 5.48
C TYR A 336 -12.85 6.45 5.46
N LEU A 337 -11.65 6.83 5.92
CA LEU A 337 -11.17 8.22 5.83
C LEU A 337 -11.06 8.67 4.36
N SER A 338 -10.47 7.85 3.48
CA SER A 338 -10.41 8.14 2.04
C SER A 338 -11.80 8.35 1.44
N THR A 339 -12.79 7.53 1.82
CA THR A 339 -14.17 7.67 1.33
C THR A 339 -14.78 9.00 1.77
N VAL A 340 -14.62 9.36 3.03
CA VAL A 340 -15.15 10.62 3.59
C VAL A 340 -14.47 11.83 2.95
N ILE A 341 -13.15 11.79 2.74
CA ILE A 341 -12.41 12.85 2.04
C ILE A 341 -12.92 13.03 0.60
N VAL A 342 -13.13 11.92 -0.13
CA VAL A 342 -13.66 11.97 -1.50
C VAL A 342 -15.08 12.53 -1.52
N ALA A 343 -15.94 12.12 -0.58
CA ALA A 343 -17.30 12.64 -0.47
C ALA A 343 -17.33 14.13 -0.09
N HIS A 344 -16.46 14.58 0.82
CA HIS A 344 -16.32 15.99 1.19
C HIS A 344 -15.93 16.86 -0.01
N ARG A 345 -15.11 16.33 -0.92
CA ARG A 345 -14.66 17.00 -2.14
C ARG A 345 -15.58 16.81 -3.35
N ALA A 346 -16.81 16.32 -3.15
CA ALA A 346 -17.73 16.02 -4.25
C ALA A 346 -17.94 17.22 -5.21
N ILE A 347 -18.09 18.44 -4.68
CA ILE A 347 -18.30 19.65 -5.49
C ILE A 347 -17.10 19.90 -6.41
N GLU A 348 -15.88 19.75 -5.89
CA GLU A 348 -14.65 19.91 -6.68
C GLU A 348 -14.58 18.87 -7.80
N ILE A 349 -14.90 17.61 -7.47
CA ILE A 349 -14.87 16.50 -8.42
C ILE A 349 -15.91 16.70 -9.54
N PHE A 350 -17.15 17.08 -9.20
CA PHE A 350 -18.19 17.33 -10.20
C PHE A 350 -17.88 18.49 -11.16
N ASN A 351 -17.09 19.46 -10.70
CA ASN A 351 -16.69 20.61 -11.51
C ASN A 351 -15.50 20.31 -12.44
N THR A 352 -14.90 19.11 -12.36
CA THR A 352 -13.85 18.69 -13.27
C THR A 352 -14.40 18.37 -14.66
N THR A 353 -13.54 18.45 -15.67
CA THR A 353 -13.87 17.88 -16.98
C THR A 353 -14.09 16.37 -16.82
N PRO A 354 -15.16 15.79 -17.40
CA PRO A 354 -15.50 14.37 -17.27
C PRO A 354 -14.55 13.51 -18.10
N ASP A 355 -13.29 13.50 -17.69
CA ASP A 355 -12.17 12.79 -18.27
C ASP A 355 -11.44 12.05 -17.15
N MET A 356 -11.03 10.82 -17.45
CA MET A 356 -10.37 9.92 -16.49
C MET A 356 -9.10 10.56 -15.92
N GLY A 357 -8.27 11.18 -16.77
CA GLY A 357 -6.99 11.75 -16.37
C GLY A 357 -7.14 12.96 -15.44
N HIS A 358 -8.04 13.88 -15.78
CA HIS A 358 -8.31 15.06 -14.96
C HIS A 358 -8.91 14.70 -13.60
N THR A 359 -9.91 13.80 -13.60
CA THR A 359 -10.55 13.32 -12.37
C THR A 359 -9.55 12.60 -11.47
N HIS A 360 -8.73 11.70 -12.03
CA HIS A 360 -7.67 11.00 -11.30
C HIS A 360 -6.67 11.98 -10.69
N LYS A 361 -6.25 13.02 -11.43
CA LYS A 361 -5.31 14.03 -10.93
C LYS A 361 -5.90 14.76 -9.72
N VAL A 362 -7.15 15.21 -9.80
CA VAL A 362 -7.82 15.93 -8.69
C VAL A 362 -7.95 15.04 -7.46
N LEU A 363 -8.28 13.76 -7.63
CA LEU A 363 -8.36 12.82 -6.52
C LEU A 363 -7.00 12.56 -5.85
N CYS A 364 -5.92 12.46 -6.63
CA CYS A 364 -4.56 12.30 -6.10
C CYS A 364 -3.99 13.59 -5.48
N THR A 365 -4.50 14.77 -5.83
CA THR A 365 -4.09 16.04 -5.21
C THR A 365 -5.07 16.41 -4.10
N LEU A 366 -4.76 16.04 -2.84
CA LEU A 366 -5.58 16.46 -1.70
C LEU A 366 -5.19 17.90 -1.31
N PRO A 367 -6.18 18.76 -0.99
CA PRO A 367 -5.92 20.08 -0.43
C PRO A 367 -5.29 20.01 0.97
N ASP A 368 -4.55 21.06 1.33
CA ASP A 368 -3.92 21.20 2.65
C ASP A 368 -4.89 21.66 3.74
N ASP A 369 -6.00 22.30 3.34
CA ASP A 369 -7.02 22.91 4.20
C ASP A 369 -8.18 21.97 4.58
N LEU A 370 -8.00 20.66 4.41
CA LEU A 370 -9.02 19.67 4.76
C LEU A 370 -9.32 19.67 6.27
N PRO A 371 -10.60 19.67 6.69
CA PRO A 371 -10.99 19.71 8.10
C PRO A 371 -10.85 18.33 8.76
N PHE A 372 -9.62 17.83 8.91
CA PHE A 372 -9.31 16.47 9.35
C PHE A 372 -10.01 16.04 10.63
N GLU A 373 -10.13 16.88 11.65
CA GLU A 373 -10.84 16.49 12.89
C GLU A 373 -12.33 16.16 12.63
N THR A 374 -12.99 16.87 11.72
CA THR A 374 -14.37 16.56 11.32
C THR A 374 -14.42 15.28 10.50
N LEU A 375 -13.51 15.14 9.52
CA LEU A 375 -13.43 13.99 8.63
C LEU A 375 -13.12 12.69 9.39
N LEU A 376 -12.31 12.74 10.45
CA LEU A 376 -12.00 11.60 11.31
C LEU A 376 -13.24 11.16 12.11
N VAL A 377 -14.04 12.11 12.61
CA VAL A 377 -15.31 11.81 13.29
C VAL A 377 -16.31 11.18 12.32
N GLU A 378 -16.44 11.73 11.12
CA GLU A 378 -17.29 11.17 10.05
C GLU A 378 -16.84 9.76 9.64
N ALA A 379 -15.54 9.53 9.46
CA ALA A 379 -14.99 8.21 9.13
C ALA A 379 -15.30 7.17 10.21
N ARG A 380 -15.18 7.54 11.49
CA ARG A 380 -15.59 6.69 12.61
C ARG A 380 -17.09 6.39 12.58
N ASN A 381 -17.92 7.39 12.31
CA ASN A 381 -19.37 7.22 12.23
C ASN A 381 -19.75 6.30 11.06
N LEU A 382 -19.07 6.46 9.92
CA LEU A 382 -19.24 5.63 8.74
C LEU A 382 -18.87 4.17 9.03
N TYR A 383 -17.74 3.93 9.71
CA TYR A 383 -17.32 2.59 10.13
C TYR A 383 -18.33 1.91 11.06
N ARG A 384 -18.94 2.67 11.97
CA ARG A 384 -19.98 2.15 12.87
C ARG A 384 -21.27 1.78 12.14
N GLN A 385 -21.65 2.58 11.13
CA GLN A 385 -22.86 2.35 10.35
C GLN A 385 -22.69 1.17 9.37
N TYR A 386 -21.51 1.07 8.76
CA TYR A 386 -21.20 0.07 7.75
C TYR A 386 -19.88 -0.63 8.10
N PRO A 387 -19.90 -1.57 9.07
CA PRO A 387 -18.70 -2.35 9.38
C PRO A 387 -18.28 -3.20 8.18
N PRO A 388 -16.98 -3.54 8.03
CA PRO A 388 -16.46 -4.22 6.84
C PRO A 388 -17.21 -5.51 6.47
N GLU A 389 -17.67 -6.27 7.47
CA GLU A 389 -18.41 -7.51 7.28
C GLU A 389 -19.73 -7.28 6.53
N SER A 390 -20.38 -6.14 6.78
CA SER A 390 -21.69 -5.80 6.20
C SER A 390 -21.64 -5.44 4.71
N ILE A 391 -20.47 -4.99 4.22
CA ILE A 391 -20.30 -4.48 2.84
C ILE A 391 -19.31 -5.33 2.02
N SER A 392 -18.79 -6.41 2.61
CA SER A 392 -17.80 -7.29 2.00
C SER A 392 -18.26 -7.96 0.69
N ASN A 393 -19.57 -8.19 0.53
CA ASN A 393 -20.13 -8.74 -0.71
C ASN A 393 -20.08 -7.71 -1.84
N ASP A 394 -20.49 -6.47 -1.57
CA ASP A 394 -20.46 -5.39 -2.57
C ASP A 394 -19.03 -5.15 -3.06
N VAL A 395 -18.05 -5.18 -2.15
CA VAL A 395 -16.62 -5.06 -2.48
C VAL A 395 -16.18 -6.15 -3.46
N ARG A 396 -16.62 -7.41 -3.25
CA ARG A 396 -16.33 -8.52 -4.15
C ARG A 396 -16.98 -8.33 -5.52
N ASP A 397 -18.19 -7.78 -5.56
CA ASP A 397 -18.91 -7.52 -6.80
C ASP A 397 -18.22 -6.41 -7.61
N TYR A 398 -17.77 -5.34 -6.96
CA TYR A 398 -16.98 -4.29 -7.59
C TYR A 398 -15.61 -4.79 -8.10
N ASP A 399 -14.91 -5.60 -7.32
CA ASP A 399 -13.65 -6.22 -7.79
C ASP A 399 -13.88 -7.16 -8.98
N HIS A 400 -14.99 -7.90 -8.99
CA HIS A 400 -15.35 -8.73 -10.14
C HIS A 400 -15.61 -7.91 -11.40
N LYS A 401 -16.38 -6.81 -11.28
CA LYS A 401 -16.59 -5.84 -12.37
C LYS A 401 -15.27 -5.27 -12.89
N ARG A 402 -14.33 -4.91 -12.00
CA ARG A 402 -12.98 -4.47 -12.39
C ARG A 402 -12.26 -5.53 -13.22
N LYS A 403 -12.23 -6.78 -12.76
CA LYS A 403 -11.52 -7.87 -13.44
C LYS A 403 -12.04 -8.10 -14.85
N ILE A 404 -13.35 -8.01 -15.06
CA ILE A 404 -13.97 -8.11 -16.39
C ILE A 404 -13.49 -6.95 -17.27
N LYS A 405 -13.62 -5.69 -16.81
CA LYS A 405 -13.16 -4.52 -17.57
C LYS A 405 -11.66 -4.58 -17.90
N GLU A 406 -10.84 -5.01 -16.96
CA GLU A 406 -9.39 -5.14 -17.17
C GLU A 406 -9.05 -6.19 -18.24
N GLN A 407 -9.78 -7.30 -18.28
CA GLN A 407 -9.64 -8.32 -19.33
C GLN A 407 -10.08 -7.77 -20.71
N GLU A 408 -11.18 -7.02 -20.76
CA GLU A 408 -11.65 -6.36 -21.98
C GLU A 408 -10.61 -5.37 -22.51
N TRP A 409 -10.04 -4.54 -21.63
CA TRP A 409 -8.98 -3.59 -22.00
C TRP A 409 -7.71 -4.29 -22.48
N LYS A 410 -7.30 -5.37 -21.81
CA LYS A 410 -6.16 -6.20 -22.25
C LYS A 410 -6.41 -6.81 -23.63
N ALA A 411 -7.59 -7.40 -23.85
CA ALA A 411 -7.96 -7.97 -25.14
C ALA A 411 -7.98 -6.91 -26.26
N LYS A 412 -8.52 -5.71 -25.97
CA LYS A 412 -8.54 -4.58 -26.92
C LYS A 412 -7.14 -4.06 -27.23
N ALA A 413 -6.26 -3.97 -26.22
CA ALA A 413 -4.87 -3.57 -26.39
C ALA A 413 -4.07 -4.59 -27.21
N GLU A 414 -4.26 -5.89 -26.95
CA GLU A 414 -3.66 -6.97 -27.73
C GLU A 414 -4.16 -6.98 -29.17
N ALA A 415 -5.47 -6.85 -29.39
CA ALA A 415 -6.04 -6.75 -30.73
C ALA A 415 -5.47 -5.54 -31.50
N SER A 416 -5.34 -4.38 -30.82
CA SER A 416 -4.70 -3.19 -31.39
C SER A 416 -3.22 -3.41 -31.71
N ARG A 417 -2.49 -4.15 -30.87
CA ARG A 417 -1.08 -4.50 -31.11
C ARG A 417 -0.95 -5.46 -32.30
N GLN A 418 -1.78 -6.49 -32.37
CA GLN A 418 -1.81 -7.45 -33.46
C GLN A 418 -2.17 -6.77 -34.79
N GLU A 419 -3.12 -5.84 -34.78
CA GLU A 419 -3.49 -5.05 -35.96
C GLU A 419 -2.34 -4.15 -36.41
N ARG A 420 -1.64 -3.48 -35.48
CA ARG A 420 -0.43 -2.71 -35.80
C ARG A 420 0.68 -3.57 -36.39
N GLU A 421 0.89 -4.78 -35.88
CA GLU A 421 1.86 -5.73 -36.42
C GLU A 421 1.44 -6.25 -37.81
N ARG A 422 0.15 -6.53 -38.02
CA ARG A 422 -0.41 -6.91 -39.33
C ARG A 422 -0.21 -5.80 -40.35
N GLN A 423 -0.52 -4.55 -39.99
CA GLN A 423 -0.30 -3.39 -40.86
C GLN A 423 1.18 -3.16 -41.16
N ARG A 424 2.08 -3.39 -40.20
CA ARG A 424 3.54 -3.35 -40.44
C ARG A 424 3.97 -4.43 -41.43
N LYS A 425 3.52 -5.68 -41.24
CA LYS A 425 3.82 -6.79 -42.17
C LYS A 425 3.28 -6.51 -43.57
N LEU A 426 2.05 -6.01 -43.69
CA LEU A 426 1.47 -5.61 -44.98
C LEU A 426 2.25 -4.46 -45.63
N ARG A 427 2.71 -3.46 -44.86
CA ARG A 427 3.57 -2.38 -45.38
C ARG A 427 4.91 -2.90 -45.88
N ILE A 428 5.53 -3.86 -45.18
CA ILE A 428 6.80 -4.49 -45.60
C ILE A 428 6.60 -5.31 -46.89
N VAL A 429 5.48 -6.02 -47.00
CA VAL A 429 5.12 -6.80 -48.20
C VAL A 429 4.80 -5.87 -49.38
N GLN A 430 4.11 -4.74 -49.14
CA GLN A 430 3.85 -3.73 -50.18
C GLN A 430 5.08 -2.88 -50.51
N SER A 431 6.06 -2.77 -49.61
CA SER A 431 7.37 -2.17 -49.87
C SER A 431 8.35 -3.16 -50.50
N THR A 432 7.86 -4.10 -51.30
CA THR A 432 8.69 -4.67 -52.38
C THR A 432 9.33 -3.53 -53.16
N PRO A 433 10.64 -3.60 -53.48
CA PRO A 433 11.35 -2.48 -54.06
C PRO A 433 10.63 -2.07 -55.34
N ARG A 434 10.31 -0.77 -55.48
CA ARG A 434 10.03 -0.21 -56.79
C ARG A 434 11.25 -0.54 -57.64
N ILE A 435 11.13 -1.57 -58.48
CA ILE A 435 12.07 -1.81 -59.56
C ILE A 435 12.05 -0.50 -60.33
N PHE A 436 13.11 0.29 -60.18
CA PHE A 436 13.36 1.41 -61.06
C PHE A 436 13.52 0.78 -62.45
N TYR A 437 12.43 0.73 -63.22
CA TYR A 437 12.53 0.72 -64.66
C TYR A 437 13.21 2.03 -65.01
N ARG A 438 14.54 1.99 -65.08
CA ARG A 438 15.36 3.00 -65.74
C ARG A 438 14.91 2.98 -67.19
N ARG A 439 13.86 3.75 -67.51
CA ARG A 439 13.53 4.15 -68.89
C ARG A 439 14.81 4.78 -69.43
N ARG A 440 15.58 3.97 -70.13
CA ARG A 440 16.77 4.38 -70.85
C ARG A 440 16.26 5.31 -71.93
N ASN A 441 16.39 6.62 -71.69
CA ASN A 441 16.03 7.64 -72.66
C ASN A 441 16.81 7.36 -73.94
N TYR A 442 16.15 6.83 -74.96
CA TYR A 442 16.73 6.58 -76.29
C TYR A 442 17.30 7.85 -76.92
N LYS A 443 16.96 9.04 -76.40
CA LYS A 443 17.49 10.34 -76.84
C LYS A 443 18.97 10.56 -76.53
N THR A 444 19.53 9.97 -75.47
CA THR A 444 20.97 10.14 -75.17
C THR A 444 21.87 9.21 -75.99
N ILE A 445 21.35 8.06 -76.45
CA ILE A 445 22.11 7.13 -77.31
C ILE A 445 22.21 7.66 -78.74
N THR A 446 21.16 8.30 -79.27
CA THR A 446 21.23 8.94 -80.60
C THR A 446 22.18 10.13 -80.61
N ILE A 447 22.17 10.98 -79.57
CA ILE A 447 23.05 12.15 -79.49
C ILE A 447 24.53 11.75 -79.38
N THR A 448 24.87 10.74 -78.56
CA THR A 448 26.25 10.26 -78.46
C THR A 448 26.74 9.57 -79.73
N MET A 449 25.87 8.84 -80.44
CA MET A 449 26.23 8.24 -81.74
C MET A 449 26.47 9.29 -82.83
N THR A 450 25.68 10.38 -82.87
CA THR A 450 25.94 11.49 -83.81
C THR A 450 27.23 12.25 -83.48
N ILE A 451 27.56 12.46 -82.19
CA ILE A 451 28.80 13.14 -81.80
C ILE A 451 30.03 12.26 -82.12
N LEU A 452 29.94 10.94 -81.92
CA LEU A 452 31.02 10.02 -82.25
C LEU A 452 31.23 9.92 -83.78
N ALA A 453 30.16 9.90 -84.57
CA ALA A 453 30.24 9.90 -86.03
C ALA A 453 30.83 11.19 -86.61
N VAL A 454 30.45 12.36 -86.06
CA VAL A 454 31.04 13.66 -86.45
C VAL A 454 32.50 13.77 -86.01
N GLY A 455 32.85 13.24 -84.84
CA GLY A 455 34.23 13.19 -84.35
C GLY A 455 35.14 12.32 -85.23
N ILE A 456 34.66 11.14 -85.66
CA ILE A 456 35.39 10.25 -86.56
C ILE A 456 35.52 10.87 -87.97
N TYR A 457 34.47 11.53 -88.47
CA TYR A 457 34.52 12.24 -89.76
C TYR A 457 35.51 13.41 -89.75
N ALA A 458 35.55 14.18 -88.66
CA ALA A 458 36.53 15.26 -88.49
C ALA A 458 37.96 14.74 -88.37
N PHE A 459 38.16 13.61 -87.68
CA PHE A 459 39.47 12.96 -87.57
C PHE A 459 39.99 12.48 -88.94
N ILE A 460 39.16 11.79 -89.73
CA ILE A 460 39.53 11.32 -91.08
C ILE A 460 39.78 12.50 -92.05
N LYS A 461 39.05 13.61 -91.91
CA LYS A 461 39.25 14.82 -92.72
C LYS A 461 40.49 15.63 -92.30
N CYS A 462 40.91 15.55 -91.04
CA CYS A 462 42.14 16.20 -90.57
C CYS A 462 43.40 15.38 -90.91
N SER A 463 43.28 14.04 -91.00
CA SER A 463 44.36 13.15 -91.45
C SER A 463 44.61 13.17 -92.97
N SER A 464 43.78 13.87 -93.75
CA SER A 464 43.93 14.03 -95.21
C SER A 464 44.49 15.40 -95.64
N VAL A 465 44.92 16.23 -94.68
CA VAL A 465 45.57 17.54 -94.94
C VAL A 465 47.01 17.60 -94.39
N LEU A 466 47.57 16.47 -93.97
CA LEU A 466 49.03 16.27 -93.84
C LEU A 466 49.45 15.11 -94.76
N ASN A 467 49.51 15.42 -96.05
CA ASN A 467 50.47 14.90 -97.02
C ASN A 467 50.62 15.93 -98.13
#